data_AF-A0A662SDU5-F1
#
_entry.id   AF-A0A662SDU5-F1
#
_cell.length_a   1.000
_cell.length_b   1.000
_cell.length_c   1.000
_cell.angle_alpha   90.00
_cell.angle_beta   90.00
_cell.angle_gamma   90.00
#
_symmetry.space_group_name_H-M   'P 1'
#
loop_
_entity.id
_entity.type
_entity.pdbx_description
1 polymer ?
#
loop_
_entity_poly.entity_id
_entity_poly.type
_entity_poly.pdbx_seq_one_letter_code
_entity_poly.pdbx_strand_id
1 'polypeptide(L)'
;MDDKVKVFSTYDVDLAAYLMVEGLKYIDCVLDETHTQGKPRVIMRFFDEKDIARDLERSFMGSRDKHYRDFHRYLLKDIHRTLKFEKGKK
;
A
#
# COMPACT_ATOMS: atom_id res chain seq x y z
N MET A 1 -3.35 31.93 11.29
CA MET A 1 -4.11 30.97 10.48
C MET A 1 -3.53 29.61 10.82
N ASP A 2 -4.34 28.68 11.33
CA ASP A 2 -3.87 27.32 11.61
C ASP A 2 -3.57 26.64 10.27
N ASP A 3 -2.28 26.59 9.90
CA ASP A 3 -1.79 25.71 8.84
C ASP A 3 -1.92 24.28 9.35
N LYS A 4 -3.15 23.73 9.25
CA LYS A 4 -3.37 22.30 9.44
C LYS A 4 -2.56 21.60 8.35
N VAL A 5 -1.42 21.06 8.75
CA VAL A 5 -0.63 20.14 7.95
C VAL A 5 -1.58 19.12 7.34
N LYS A 6 -1.71 19.16 6.01
CA LYS A 6 -2.48 18.17 5.28
C LYS A 6 -1.67 16.87 5.26
N VAL A 7 -2.28 15.81 5.80
CA VAL A 7 -1.67 14.49 5.90
C VAL A 7 -2.49 13.50 5.09
N PHE A 8 -1.82 12.78 4.20
CA PHE A 8 -2.37 11.61 3.53
C PHE A 8 -1.89 10.34 4.22
N SER A 9 -2.75 9.33 4.32
CA SER A 9 -2.49 8.09 5.04
C SER A 9 -2.84 6.88 4.19
N THR A 10 -1.97 5.87 4.15
CA THR A 10 -2.21 4.60 3.43
C THR A 10 -1.71 3.38 4.21
N TYR A 11 -2.36 2.24 3.99
CA TYR A 11 -1.93 0.91 4.47
C TYR A 11 -1.22 0.09 3.39
N ASP A 12 -1.22 0.57 2.14
CA ASP A 12 -0.65 -0.13 1.00
C ASP A 12 0.81 0.31 0.81
N VAL A 13 1.74 -0.62 1.05
CA VAL A 13 3.18 -0.38 0.98
C VAL A 13 3.63 -0.06 -0.44
N ASP A 14 2.98 -0.64 -1.45
CA ASP A 14 3.34 -0.40 -2.85
C ASP A 14 2.91 1.00 -3.27
N LEU A 15 1.72 1.44 -2.83
CA LEU A 15 1.28 2.82 -2.99
C LEU A 15 2.21 3.78 -2.24
N ALA A 16 2.60 3.45 -1.00
CA ALA A 16 3.52 4.29 -0.22
C ALA A 16 4.85 4.50 -0.94
N ALA A 17 5.43 3.43 -1.51
CA ALA A 17 6.65 3.52 -2.31
C ALA A 17 6.45 4.38 -3.57
N TYR A 18 5.34 4.18 -4.29
CA TYR A 18 4.98 5.00 -5.45
C TYR A 18 4.88 6.49 -5.09
N LEU A 19 4.20 6.83 -3.99
CA LEU A 19 4.07 8.22 -3.53
C LEU A 19 5.43 8.86 -3.22
N MET A 20 6.37 8.11 -2.64
CA MET A 20 7.74 8.60 -2.40
C MET A 20 8.48 8.89 -3.71
N VAL A 21 8.33 8.02 -4.72
CA VAL A 21 8.93 8.22 -6.05
C VAL A 21 8.36 9.46 -6.75
N GLU A 22 7.04 9.69 -6.61
CA GLU A 22 6.35 10.87 -7.12
C GLU A 22 6.59 12.15 -6.29
N GLY A 23 7.45 12.06 -5.27
CA GLY A 23 7.95 13.22 -4.53
C GLY A 23 7.14 13.62 -3.30
N LEU A 24 6.19 12.78 -2.82
CA LEU A 24 5.54 13.03 -1.53
C LEU A 24 6.49 12.70 -0.39
N LYS A 25 6.57 13.64 0.56
CA LYS A 25 7.42 13.48 1.74
C LYS A 25 6.77 12.55 2.74
N TYR A 26 7.40 11.41 2.97
CA TYR A 26 7.07 10.50 4.06
C TYR A 26 7.25 11.18 5.43
N ILE A 27 6.29 10.97 6.32
CA ILE A 27 6.31 11.49 7.70
C ILE A 27 6.83 10.40 8.62
N ASP A 28 6.01 9.36 8.80
CA ASP A 28 6.25 8.25 9.71
C ASP A 28 5.26 7.11 9.44
N CYS A 29 5.38 6.06 10.25
CA CYS A 29 4.38 5.01 10.34
C CYS A 29 3.84 4.93 11.77
N VAL A 30 2.54 4.71 11.88
CA VAL A 30 1.84 4.55 13.15
C VAL A 30 1.08 3.24 13.17
N LEU A 31 1.02 2.62 14.34
CA LEU A 31 0.19 1.45 14.56
C LEU A 31 -1.27 1.90 14.67
N ASP A 32 -2.13 1.34 13.84
CA ASP A 32 -3.58 1.45 14.00
C ASP A 32 -4.08 0.35 14.94
N GLU A 33 -4.25 0.73 16.20
CA GLU A 33 -4.80 -0.11 17.26
C GLU A 33 -6.34 -0.08 17.27
N THR A 34 -6.97 0.80 16.48
CA THR A 34 -8.44 1.01 16.49
C THR A 34 -9.19 0.08 15.54
N HIS A 35 -8.48 -0.71 14.74
CA HIS A 35 -9.09 -1.65 13.80
C HIS A 35 -9.80 -2.79 14.56
N THR A 36 -11.13 -2.66 14.71
CA THR A 36 -12.07 -3.52 15.45
C THR A 36 -12.15 -4.99 14.98
N GLN A 37 -11.30 -5.41 14.05
CA GLN A 37 -11.27 -6.77 13.46
C GLN A 37 -9.95 -7.53 13.74
N GLY A 38 -9.25 -7.19 14.82
CA GLY A 38 -8.37 -8.14 15.53
C GLY A 38 -6.96 -8.34 14.97
N LYS A 39 -6.47 -7.49 14.06
CA LYS A 39 -5.05 -7.44 13.70
C LYS A 39 -4.55 -6.00 13.62
N PRO A 40 -3.48 -5.64 14.35
CA PRO A 40 -2.87 -4.33 14.21
C PRO A 40 -2.44 -4.11 12.76
N ARG A 41 -2.70 -2.92 12.21
CA ARG A 41 -2.25 -2.52 10.87
C ARG A 41 -1.32 -1.32 11.00
N VAL A 42 -0.37 -1.22 10.08
CA VAL A 42 0.54 -0.07 10.03
C VAL A 42 -0.01 0.93 9.03
N ILE A 43 -0.21 2.18 9.47
CA ILE A 43 -0.54 3.32 8.62
C ILE A 43 0.76 4.04 8.30
N MET A 44 1.01 4.33 7.02
CA MET A 44 2.08 5.21 6.56
C MET A 44 1.51 6.58 6.24
N ARG A 45 2.13 7.63 6.78
CA ARG A 45 1.64 9.02 6.65
C ARG A 45 2.58 9.86 5.81
N PHE A 46 2.01 10.76 5.02
CA PHE A 46 2.71 11.61 4.05
C PHE A 46 2.24 13.06 4.20
N PHE A 47 3.17 14.00 4.04
CA PHE A 47 2.85 15.42 3.89
C PHE A 47 2.19 15.62 2.52
N ASP A 48 1.02 16.25 2.50
CA ASP A 48 0.24 16.50 1.29
C ASP A 48 -0.30 17.94 1.25
N GLU A 49 0.60 18.92 1.36
CA GLU A 49 0.24 20.34 1.36
C GLU A 49 -0.58 20.76 0.12
N LYS A 50 -0.31 20.12 -1.02
CA LYS A 50 -0.93 20.42 -2.31
C LYS A 50 -2.17 19.59 -2.62
N ASP A 51 -2.58 18.67 -1.73
CA ASP A 51 -3.74 17.79 -1.91
C ASP A 51 -3.64 16.89 -3.16
N ILE A 52 -2.42 16.49 -3.52
CA ILE A 52 -2.14 15.71 -4.73
C ILE A 52 -2.12 14.20 -4.47
N ALA A 53 -2.05 13.77 -3.20
CA ALA A 53 -1.90 12.35 -2.86
C ALA A 53 -3.07 11.50 -3.38
N ARG A 54 -4.29 12.06 -3.39
CA ARG A 54 -5.49 11.39 -3.90
C ARG A 54 -5.46 11.17 -5.40
N ASP A 55 -4.94 12.12 -6.15
CA ASP A 55 -4.81 11.98 -7.60
C ASP A 55 -3.70 10.99 -7.95
N LEU A 56 -2.60 10.99 -7.20
CA LEU A 56 -1.54 10.00 -7.32
C LEU A 56 -2.01 8.59 -6.93
N GLU A 57 -2.82 8.45 -5.89
CA GLU A 57 -3.47 7.19 -5.52
C GLU A 57 -4.32 6.66 -6.69
N ARG A 58 -5.14 7.53 -7.31
CA ARG A 58 -5.95 7.15 -8.48
C ARG A 58 -5.08 6.77 -9.67
N SER A 59 -4.01 7.51 -9.93
CA SER A 59 -3.03 7.21 -10.98
C SER A 59 -2.41 5.82 -10.76
N PHE A 60 -1.88 5.57 -9.56
CA PHE A 60 -1.33 4.28 -9.16
C PHE A 60 -2.34 3.15 -9.34
N MET A 61 -3.59 3.37 -8.94
CA MET A 61 -4.65 2.37 -9.02
C MET A 61 -5.04 1.98 -10.45
N GLY A 62 -4.75 2.82 -11.44
CA GLY A 62 -4.87 2.54 -12.87
C GLY A 62 -3.53 2.28 -13.58
N SER A 63 -2.41 2.32 -12.86
CA SER A 63 -1.07 2.21 -13.42
C SER A 63 -0.67 0.76 -13.73
N ARG A 64 0.32 0.61 -14.61
CA ARG A 64 0.97 -0.68 -14.87
C ARG A 64 1.64 -1.25 -13.62
N ASP A 65 2.11 -0.41 -12.68
CA ASP A 65 2.83 -0.87 -11.49
C ASP A 65 1.92 -1.66 -10.56
N LYS A 66 0.71 -1.15 -10.31
CA LYS A 66 -0.31 -1.89 -9.56
C LYS A 66 -0.73 -3.16 -10.28
N HIS A 67 -0.93 -3.11 -11.59
CA HIS A 67 -1.25 -4.32 -12.38
C HIS A 67 -0.13 -5.36 -12.28
N TYR A 68 1.13 -4.97 -12.44
CA TYR A 68 2.28 -5.85 -12.31
C TYR A 68 2.33 -6.51 -10.93
N ARG A 69 2.14 -5.73 -9.87
CA ARG A 69 2.05 -6.25 -8.50
C ARG A 69 0.92 -7.27 -8.35
N ASP A 70 -0.26 -6.96 -8.87
CA ASP A 70 -1.44 -7.83 -8.76
C ASP A 70 -1.20 -9.15 -9.51
N PHE A 71 -0.60 -9.10 -10.70
CA PHE A 71 -0.17 -10.29 -11.45
C PHE A 71 0.92 -11.07 -10.73
N HIS A 72 1.93 -10.41 -10.17
CA HIS A 72 2.99 -11.05 -9.41
C HIS A 72 2.42 -11.81 -8.19
N ARG A 73 1.50 -11.19 -7.44
CA ARG A 73 0.79 -11.84 -6.31
C ARG A 73 -0.05 -13.03 -6.78
N TYR A 74 -0.71 -12.92 -7.93
CA TYR A 74 -1.47 -14.01 -8.52
C TYR A 74 -0.58 -15.21 -8.86
N LEU A 75 0.52 -14.98 -9.59
CA LEU A 75 1.46 -16.03 -9.99
C LEU A 75 2.10 -16.71 -8.77
N LEU A 76 2.49 -15.96 -7.74
CA LEU A 76 3.03 -16.52 -6.50
C LEU A 76 2.02 -17.42 -5.79
N LYS A 77 0.75 -17.03 -5.74
CA LYS A 77 -0.32 -17.87 -5.15
C LYS A 77 -0.49 -19.17 -5.92
N ASP A 78 -0.40 -19.12 -7.24
CA ASP A 78 -0.53 -20.30 -8.09
C ASP A 78 0.65 -21.27 -7.91
N ILE A 79 1.88 -20.74 -7.89
CA ILE A 79 3.09 -21.51 -7.58
C ILE A 79 2.96 -22.20 -6.22
N HIS A 80 2.56 -21.46 -5.16
CA HIS A 80 2.40 -22.03 -3.82
C HIS A 80 1.32 -23.11 -3.76
N ARG A 81 0.22 -22.95 -4.50
CA ARG A 81 -0.85 -23.96 -4.58
C ARG A 81 -0.32 -25.25 -5.20
N THR A 82 0.37 -25.14 -6.33
CA THR A 82 0.95 -26.29 -7.04
C THR A 82 1.99 -27.01 -6.17
N LEU A 83 2.89 -26.28 -5.52
CA LEU A 83 3.88 -26.87 -4.61
C LEU A 83 3.24 -27.58 -3.40
N LYS A 84 2.16 -27.05 -2.83
CA LYS A 84 1.43 -27.71 -1.74
C LYS A 84 0.74 -29.00 -2.20
N PHE A 85 0.16 -29.00 -3.39
CA PHE A 85 -0.49 -30.17 -3.97
C PHE A 85 0.51 -31.32 -4.18
N GLU A 86 1.69 -31.03 -4.72
CA GLU A 86 2.74 -32.05 -4.95
C GLU A 86 3.33 -32.61 -3.65
N LYS A 87 3.35 -31.84 -2.55
CA LYS A 87 3.79 -32.35 -1.23
C LYS A 87 2.80 -33.32 -0.60
N GLY A 88 1.50 -33.23 -0.90
CA GLY A 88 0.47 -34.11 -0.36
C GLY A 88 0.31 -35.44 -1.10
N LYS A 89 1.04 -35.65 -2.21
CA LYS A 89 1.05 -36.89 -3.01
C LYS A 89 2.17 -37.86 -2.62
N LYS A 90 3.08 -37.47 -1.71
CA LYS A 90 4.13 -38.31 -1.16
C LYS A 90 3.69 -38.89 0.17
#